data_AF-A0A7L2SKM7-F1
#
_entry.id   AF-A0A7L2SKM7-F1
#
_cell.length_a   1.000
_cell.length_b   1.000
_cell.length_c   1.000
_cell.angle_alpha   90.00
_cell.angle_beta   90.00
_cell.angle_gamma   90.00
#
_symmetry.space_group_name_H-M   'P 1'
#
loop_
_entity.id
_entity.type
_entity.pdbx_description
1 polymer ?
#
loop_
_entity_poly.entity_id
_entity_poly.type
_entity_poly.pdbx_seq_one_letter_code
_entity_poly.pdbx_strand_id
1 'polypeptide(L)'
;SGIGRNWPWASGGSSILAEFGTLHLEFVHLSHLSGNPVFAEKVMNIRKVLNRLDKPEGLYPNYLNPSSGQWGQHHVSIGGLGDSFYEYLLKAWLMSDKTDEDGKKMYYDAVQAIETHLIRKSSGGLTYIAEWKGGLLEHKMGHLTCFAGGMFALGADGAPSDKTGHHIELGAEIARTCHESYDRTRMKLGPEAFRFDGGVEAIATRQNEKYYILRPEVIETYMYMWRLTHDPKYRQWGWEAVEALEKHCRVDGGYSGIRDVYNNHESHDDVQQSFFLSETLK
;
A
#
# COMPACT_ATOMS: atom_id res chain seq x y z
N SER A 1 4.61 -11.50 -32.11
CA SER A 1 4.18 -12.54 -31.16
C SER A 1 4.18 -11.93 -29.76
N GLY A 2 3.06 -11.98 -29.04
CA GLY A 2 2.88 -11.37 -27.71
C GLY A 2 3.02 -12.41 -26.58
N ILE A 3 4.17 -13.08 -26.48
CA ILE A 3 4.38 -14.18 -25.53
C ILE A 3 4.72 -13.61 -24.15
N GLY A 4 3.96 -14.01 -23.12
CA GLY A 4 4.16 -13.60 -21.72
C GLY A 4 4.59 -14.76 -20.81
N ARG A 5 5.16 -14.42 -19.65
CA ARG A 5 5.51 -15.34 -18.56
C ARG A 5 5.46 -14.62 -17.21
N ASN A 6 5.23 -15.35 -16.12
CA ASN A 6 5.34 -14.83 -14.76
C ASN A 6 6.80 -14.76 -14.28
N TRP A 7 7.01 -14.10 -13.14
CA TRP A 7 8.31 -14.04 -12.49
C TRP A 7 8.86 -15.44 -12.17
N PRO A 8 10.16 -15.68 -12.39
CA PRO A 8 10.76 -17.01 -12.17
C PRO A 8 10.78 -17.43 -10.70
N TRP A 9 10.75 -16.48 -9.76
CA TRP A 9 10.72 -16.73 -8.33
C TRP A 9 9.29 -16.82 -7.76
N ALA A 10 8.26 -16.49 -8.55
CA ALA A 10 6.89 -16.46 -8.05
C ALA A 10 6.42 -17.87 -7.67
N SER A 11 5.73 -17.95 -6.53
CA SER A 11 5.25 -19.21 -5.95
C SER A 11 4.48 -20.05 -6.96
N GLY A 12 4.99 -21.22 -7.32
CA GLY A 12 4.35 -22.13 -8.29
C GLY A 12 4.10 -21.50 -9.67
N GLY A 13 4.92 -20.53 -10.10
CA GLY A 13 4.72 -19.79 -11.35
C GLY A 13 3.44 -18.95 -11.35
N SER A 14 2.98 -18.52 -10.18
CA SER A 14 1.77 -17.71 -10.02
C SER A 14 1.95 -16.27 -10.48
N SER A 15 0.84 -15.62 -10.80
CA SER A 15 0.76 -14.18 -10.99
C SER A 15 0.56 -13.49 -9.63
N ILE A 16 1.00 -12.23 -9.52
CA ILE A 16 1.00 -11.47 -8.26
C ILE A 16 -0.29 -10.64 -8.15
N LEU A 17 -0.93 -10.68 -6.97
CA LEU A 17 -2.22 -10.04 -6.71
C LEU A 17 -2.25 -8.55 -7.08
N ALA A 18 -1.28 -7.77 -6.59
CA ALA A 18 -1.18 -6.35 -6.93
C ALA A 18 -0.91 -6.13 -8.43
N GLU A 19 -0.14 -6.98 -9.11
CA GLU A 19 0.17 -6.77 -10.53
C GLU A 19 -1.06 -6.91 -11.44
N PHE A 20 -1.84 -7.98 -11.27
CA PHE A 20 -3.06 -8.15 -12.09
C PHE A 20 -4.27 -7.40 -11.52
N GLY A 21 -4.24 -7.09 -10.21
CA GLY A 21 -5.30 -6.36 -9.52
C GLY A 21 -5.32 -4.86 -9.83
N THR A 22 -4.17 -4.30 -10.21
CA THR A 22 -3.96 -2.86 -10.40
C THR A 22 -3.92 -2.49 -11.89
N LEU A 23 -4.89 -3.03 -12.64
CA LEU A 23 -5.10 -2.71 -14.07
C LEU A 23 -6.48 -2.08 -14.32
N HIS A 24 -7.35 -2.09 -13.31
CA HIS A 24 -8.78 -1.87 -13.48
C HIS A 24 -9.11 -0.46 -13.97
N LEU A 25 -8.53 0.57 -13.34
CA LEU A 25 -8.84 1.96 -13.66
C LEU A 25 -8.42 2.31 -15.08
N GLU A 26 -7.20 1.93 -15.46
CA GLU A 26 -6.61 2.20 -16.76
C GLU A 26 -7.40 1.50 -17.86
N PHE A 27 -7.75 0.21 -17.68
CA PHE A 27 -8.42 -0.57 -18.71
C PHE A 27 -9.88 -0.16 -18.91
N VAL A 28 -10.57 0.25 -17.84
CA VAL A 28 -11.91 0.84 -17.95
C VAL A 28 -11.83 2.16 -18.71
N HIS A 29 -10.86 3.02 -18.40
CA HIS A 29 -10.68 4.29 -19.11
C HIS A 29 -10.27 4.09 -20.58
N LEU A 30 -9.40 3.12 -20.88
CA LEU A 30 -9.04 2.75 -22.25
C LEU A 30 -10.27 2.32 -23.06
N SER A 31 -11.18 1.55 -22.47
CA SER A 31 -12.42 1.15 -23.14
C SER A 31 -13.33 2.34 -23.41
N HIS A 32 -13.44 3.25 -22.43
CA HIS A 32 -14.22 4.48 -22.57
C HIS A 32 -13.69 5.35 -23.72
N LEU A 33 -12.39 5.64 -23.74
CA LEU A 33 -11.79 6.51 -24.74
C LEU A 33 -11.75 5.90 -26.15
N SER A 34 -11.52 4.58 -26.25
CA SER A 34 -11.41 3.90 -27.54
C SER A 34 -12.76 3.44 -28.11
N GLY A 35 -13.81 3.36 -27.29
CA GLY A 35 -15.06 2.70 -27.64
C GLY A 35 -14.95 1.18 -27.78
N ASN A 36 -13.80 0.57 -27.50
CA ASN A 36 -13.57 -0.86 -27.60
C ASN A 36 -13.71 -1.54 -26.21
N PRO A 37 -14.74 -2.38 -25.97
CA PRO A 37 -15.00 -2.95 -24.65
C PRO A 37 -13.95 -3.97 -24.19
N VAL A 38 -13.06 -4.43 -25.09
CA VAL A 38 -12.14 -5.54 -24.81
C VAL A 38 -11.26 -5.30 -23.59
N PHE A 39 -10.86 -4.06 -23.29
CA PHE A 39 -9.99 -3.76 -22.15
C PHE A 39 -10.76 -3.93 -20.84
N ALA A 40 -11.95 -3.35 -20.72
CA ALA A 40 -12.81 -3.49 -19.56
C ALA A 40 -13.19 -4.96 -19.34
N GLU A 41 -13.50 -5.70 -20.41
CA GLU A 41 -13.77 -7.13 -20.34
C GLU A 41 -12.63 -7.94 -19.72
N LYS A 42 -11.36 -7.57 -19.97
CA LYS A 42 -10.21 -8.26 -19.36
C LYS A 42 -10.18 -8.12 -17.85
N VAL A 43 -10.32 -6.90 -17.34
CA VAL A 43 -10.27 -6.64 -15.88
C VAL A 43 -11.52 -7.11 -15.16
N MET A 44 -12.68 -7.11 -15.83
CA MET A 44 -13.90 -7.73 -15.31
C MET A 44 -13.77 -9.25 -15.22
N ASN A 45 -13.05 -9.90 -16.14
CA ASN A 45 -12.76 -11.32 -16.04
C ASN A 45 -11.88 -11.67 -14.82
N ILE A 46 -10.93 -10.79 -14.46
CA ILE A 46 -10.14 -10.95 -13.23
C ILE A 46 -11.06 -10.97 -12.00
N ARG A 47 -12.01 -10.02 -11.89
CA ARG A 47 -13.00 -9.99 -10.80
C ARG A 47 -13.85 -11.27 -10.75
N LYS A 48 -14.28 -11.79 -11.91
CA LYS A 48 -15.03 -13.06 -12.00
C LYS A 48 -14.24 -14.25 -11.45
N VAL A 49 -12.94 -14.33 -11.73
CA VAL A 49 -12.08 -15.41 -11.19
C VAL A 49 -11.97 -15.27 -9.68
N LEU A 50 -11.62 -14.08 -9.18
CA LEU A 50 -11.46 -13.83 -7.74
C LEU A 50 -12.75 -14.07 -6.93
N ASN A 51 -13.91 -13.75 -7.49
CA ASN A 51 -15.20 -13.94 -6.81
C ASN A 51 -15.65 -15.41 -6.72
N ARG A 52 -15.07 -16.31 -7.53
CA ARG A 52 -15.34 -17.75 -7.47
C ARG A 52 -14.47 -18.49 -6.46
N LEU A 53 -13.39 -17.86 -6.00
CA LEU A 53 -12.45 -18.48 -5.07
C LEU A 53 -12.87 -18.21 -3.63
N ASP A 54 -12.78 -19.26 -2.82
CA ASP A 54 -12.80 -19.12 -1.38
C ASP A 54 -11.56 -18.32 -0.94
N LYS A 55 -11.80 -17.29 -0.14
CA LYS A 55 -10.73 -16.47 0.45
C LYS A 55 -10.42 -17.02 1.84
N PRO A 56 -9.24 -17.60 2.09
CA PRO A 56 -8.90 -18.15 3.41
C PRO A 56 -8.99 -17.06 4.47
N GLU A 57 -9.85 -17.25 5.49
CA GLU A 57 -10.15 -16.23 6.52
C GLU A 57 -10.63 -14.88 5.95
N GLY A 58 -11.24 -14.88 4.75
CA GLY A 58 -11.62 -13.66 4.04
C GLY A 58 -10.44 -12.88 3.45
N LEU A 59 -9.20 -13.38 3.58
CA LEU A 59 -7.99 -12.76 3.08
C LEU A 59 -7.67 -13.20 1.65
N TYR A 60 -7.01 -12.31 0.90
CA TYR A 60 -6.58 -12.57 -0.48
C TYR A 60 -5.10 -12.98 -0.50
N PRO A 61 -4.75 -14.23 -0.82
CA PRO A 61 -3.37 -14.61 -1.07
C PRO A 61 -2.76 -13.79 -2.21
N ASN A 62 -1.49 -13.40 -2.05
CA ASN A 62 -0.76 -12.58 -3.02
C ASN A 62 -0.39 -13.33 -4.32
N TYR A 63 -0.67 -14.64 -4.40
CA TYR A 63 -0.28 -15.50 -5.52
C TYR A 63 -1.48 -16.27 -6.06
N LEU A 64 -1.77 -16.10 -7.35
CA LEU A 64 -2.82 -16.83 -8.07
C LEU A 64 -2.24 -17.47 -9.34
N ASN A 65 -2.39 -18.79 -9.49
CA ASN A 65 -1.87 -19.49 -10.65
C ASN A 65 -2.75 -19.23 -11.88
N PRO A 66 -2.22 -18.65 -12.98
CA PRO A 66 -3.04 -18.25 -14.13
C PRO A 66 -3.55 -19.44 -14.97
N SER A 67 -2.93 -20.62 -14.84
CA SER A 67 -3.32 -21.82 -15.59
C SER A 67 -4.46 -22.57 -14.89
N SER A 68 -4.41 -22.71 -13.57
CA SER A 68 -5.45 -23.40 -12.80
C SER A 68 -6.53 -22.47 -12.25
N GLY A 69 -6.25 -21.17 -12.16
CA GLY A 69 -7.13 -20.19 -11.52
C GLY A 69 -7.26 -20.38 -10.01
N GLN A 70 -6.30 -21.06 -9.36
CA GLN A 70 -6.32 -21.35 -7.92
C GLN A 70 -5.23 -20.57 -7.17
N TRP A 71 -5.40 -20.40 -5.86
CA TRP A 71 -4.39 -19.79 -5.00
C TRP A 71 -3.09 -20.59 -4.98
N GLY A 72 -1.96 -19.87 -4.94
CA GLY A 72 -0.65 -20.41 -4.63
C GLY A 72 -0.42 -20.49 -3.13
N GLN A 73 0.78 -20.13 -2.67
CA GLN A 73 1.04 -20.00 -1.23
C GLN A 73 0.15 -18.94 -0.59
N HIS A 74 -0.36 -19.25 0.60
CA HIS A 74 -1.23 -18.37 1.38
C HIS A 74 -0.42 -17.30 2.14
N HIS A 75 0.30 -16.46 1.41
CA HIS A 75 0.94 -15.26 1.92
C HIS A 75 0.03 -14.07 1.63
N VAL A 76 -0.22 -13.23 2.63
CA VAL A 76 -1.10 -12.06 2.54
C VAL A 76 -0.34 -10.86 3.09
N SER A 77 -0.38 -9.75 2.36
CA SER A 77 0.20 -8.47 2.78
C SER A 77 -0.60 -7.32 2.19
N ILE A 78 -0.76 -6.25 2.97
CA ILE A 78 -1.28 -4.95 2.49
C ILE A 78 -0.12 -4.02 2.12
N GLY A 79 1.12 -4.51 2.15
CA GLY A 79 2.24 -3.89 1.45
C GLY A 79 2.50 -4.58 0.12
N GLY A 80 3.78 -4.66 -0.26
CA GLY A 80 4.19 -5.23 -1.54
C GLY A 80 3.54 -6.58 -1.86
N LEU A 81 3.26 -6.76 -3.15
CA LEU A 81 2.56 -7.90 -3.76
C LEU A 81 1.03 -7.91 -3.58
N GLY A 82 0.45 -7.11 -2.68
CA GLY A 82 -1.00 -7.06 -2.43
C GLY A 82 -1.62 -5.66 -2.39
N ASP A 83 -0.92 -4.68 -1.83
CA ASP A 83 -1.31 -3.27 -1.66
C ASP A 83 -2.37 -2.72 -2.63
N SER A 84 -1.97 -2.39 -3.85
CA SER A 84 -2.75 -1.62 -4.82
C SER A 84 -3.94 -2.39 -5.40
N PHE A 85 -4.02 -3.72 -5.21
CA PHE A 85 -5.25 -4.45 -5.50
C PHE A 85 -6.39 -3.94 -4.62
N TYR A 86 -6.17 -3.80 -3.31
CA TYR A 86 -7.19 -3.32 -2.37
C TYR A 86 -7.56 -1.85 -2.66
N GLU A 87 -6.56 -1.05 -2.98
CA GLU A 87 -6.72 0.34 -3.41
C GLU A 87 -7.67 0.45 -4.62
N TYR A 88 -7.48 -0.40 -5.62
CA TYR A 88 -8.24 -0.38 -6.86
C TYR A 88 -9.65 -0.92 -6.70
N LEU A 89 -9.95 -1.75 -5.69
CA LEU A 89 -11.33 -2.10 -5.36
C LEU A 89 -12.12 -0.85 -4.95
N LEU A 90 -11.56 -0.05 -4.04
CA LEU A 90 -12.18 1.21 -3.61
C LEU A 90 -12.24 2.21 -4.76
N LYS A 91 -11.11 2.46 -5.43
CA LYS A 91 -11.02 3.48 -6.48
C LYS A 91 -11.87 3.13 -7.71
N ALA A 92 -12.08 1.85 -8.04
CA ALA A 92 -12.99 1.45 -9.12
C ALA A 92 -14.44 1.81 -8.80
N TRP A 93 -14.88 1.56 -7.56
CA TRP A 93 -16.19 1.99 -7.10
C TRP A 93 -16.35 3.52 -7.16
N LEU A 94 -15.38 4.27 -6.64
CA LEU A 94 -15.42 5.73 -6.69
C LEU A 94 -15.40 6.28 -8.13
N MET A 95 -14.53 5.75 -9.00
CA MET A 95 -14.36 6.21 -10.39
C MET A 95 -15.59 5.91 -11.26
N SER A 96 -16.35 4.87 -10.93
CA SER A 96 -17.59 4.51 -11.63
C SER A 96 -18.81 5.34 -11.20
N ASP A 97 -18.59 6.51 -10.59
CA ASP A 97 -19.65 7.31 -9.95
C ASP A 97 -20.47 6.48 -8.94
N LYS A 98 -19.75 5.68 -8.15
CA LYS A 98 -20.32 4.77 -7.15
C LYS A 98 -21.26 3.70 -7.71
N THR A 99 -21.13 3.29 -8.98
CA THR A 99 -21.99 2.25 -9.59
C THR A 99 -21.40 0.82 -9.58
N ASP A 100 -20.08 0.65 -9.43
CA ASP A 100 -19.43 -0.66 -9.25
C ASP A 100 -19.64 -1.21 -7.83
N GLU A 101 -20.86 -1.67 -7.55
CA GLU A 101 -21.23 -2.26 -6.26
C GLU A 101 -20.48 -3.57 -5.95
N ASP A 102 -20.03 -4.30 -6.98
CA ASP A 102 -19.17 -5.48 -6.80
C ASP A 102 -17.80 -5.06 -6.24
N GLY A 103 -17.18 -4.02 -6.79
CA GLY A 103 -15.95 -3.43 -6.26
C GLY A 103 -16.10 -2.90 -4.84
N LYS A 104 -17.20 -2.22 -4.56
CA LYS A 104 -17.53 -1.75 -3.21
C LYS A 104 -17.61 -2.90 -2.20
N LYS A 105 -18.37 -3.95 -2.53
CA LYS A 105 -18.51 -5.13 -1.67
C LYS A 105 -17.16 -5.80 -1.44
N MET A 106 -16.40 -6.05 -2.50
CA MET A 106 -15.08 -6.67 -2.40
C MET A 106 -14.13 -5.86 -1.51
N TYR A 107 -14.15 -4.53 -1.62
CA TYR A 107 -13.35 -3.64 -0.79
C TYR A 107 -13.71 -3.76 0.70
N TYR A 108 -14.96 -3.54 1.08
CA TYR A 108 -15.34 -3.55 2.50
C TYR A 108 -15.25 -4.94 3.14
N ASP A 109 -15.54 -6.00 2.39
CA ASP A 109 -15.33 -7.38 2.87
C ASP A 109 -13.82 -7.62 3.13
N ALA A 110 -12.94 -7.16 2.23
CA ALA A 110 -11.49 -7.29 2.41
C ALA A 110 -10.98 -6.46 3.59
N VAL A 111 -11.40 -5.20 3.73
CA VAL A 111 -11.01 -4.34 4.85
C VAL A 111 -11.41 -4.96 6.19
N GLN A 112 -12.63 -5.51 6.31
CA GLN A 112 -13.06 -6.17 7.53
C GLN A 112 -12.17 -7.36 7.90
N ALA A 113 -11.77 -8.18 6.91
CA ALA A 113 -10.84 -9.29 7.14
C ALA A 113 -9.43 -8.79 7.52
N ILE A 114 -8.95 -7.72 6.90
CA ILE A 114 -7.66 -7.08 7.21
C ILE A 114 -7.65 -6.57 8.65
N GLU A 115 -8.68 -5.86 9.07
CA GLU A 115 -8.80 -5.36 10.45
C GLU A 115 -8.78 -6.51 11.47
N THR A 116 -9.54 -7.58 11.18
CA THR A 116 -9.65 -8.74 12.06
C THR A 116 -8.30 -9.49 12.17
N HIS A 117 -7.67 -9.77 11.04
CA HIS A 117 -6.56 -10.72 11.00
C HIS A 117 -5.18 -10.07 10.97
N LEU A 118 -5.01 -8.87 10.42
CA LEU A 118 -3.70 -8.26 10.16
C LEU A 118 -3.43 -7.01 11.01
N ILE A 119 -4.45 -6.23 11.38
CA ILE A 119 -4.24 -5.00 12.15
C ILE A 119 -4.02 -5.32 13.63
N ARG A 120 -2.94 -4.79 14.20
CA ARG A 120 -2.56 -4.99 15.60
C ARG A 120 -2.12 -3.67 16.22
N LYS A 121 -2.05 -3.65 17.55
CA LYS A 121 -1.55 -2.50 18.33
C LYS A 121 -0.30 -2.91 19.09
N SER A 122 0.77 -2.12 19.02
CA SER A 122 2.03 -2.36 19.74
C SER A 122 1.86 -2.07 21.23
N SER A 123 2.85 -2.47 22.04
CA SER A 123 2.89 -2.13 23.47
C SER A 123 2.89 -0.63 23.74
N GLY A 124 3.56 0.16 22.89
CA GLY A 124 3.57 1.62 22.91
C GLY A 124 2.33 2.26 22.30
N GLY A 125 1.35 1.45 21.88
CA GLY A 125 0.06 1.93 21.39
C GLY A 125 0.04 2.31 19.90
N LEU A 126 1.04 1.94 19.09
CA LEU A 126 1.02 2.16 17.64
C LEU A 126 0.16 1.13 16.93
N THR A 127 -0.75 1.58 16.06
CA THR A 127 -1.57 0.72 15.22
C THR A 127 -0.81 0.38 13.94
N TYR A 128 -0.62 -0.89 13.61
CA TYR A 128 0.14 -1.34 12.44
C TYR A 128 -0.55 -2.51 11.73
N ILE A 129 -0.20 -2.70 10.45
CA ILE A 129 -0.69 -3.81 9.63
C ILE A 129 0.43 -4.82 9.46
N ALA A 130 0.27 -6.01 10.04
CA ALA A 130 1.22 -7.11 9.93
C ALA A 130 1.10 -7.87 8.60
N GLU A 131 2.14 -8.63 8.25
CA GLU A 131 2.05 -9.64 7.20
C GLU A 131 1.51 -10.96 7.76
N TRP A 132 0.82 -11.74 6.93
CA TRP A 132 0.26 -13.03 7.33
C TRP A 132 0.72 -14.15 6.40
N LYS A 133 1.18 -15.26 6.98
CA LYS A 133 1.70 -16.43 6.25
C LYS A 133 1.07 -17.70 6.81
N GLY A 134 0.05 -18.21 6.13
CA GLY A 134 -0.57 -19.51 6.45
C GLY A 134 -1.04 -19.66 7.90
N GLY A 135 -1.50 -18.57 8.53
CA GLY A 135 -2.00 -18.53 9.90
C GLY A 135 -1.11 -17.76 10.87
N LEU A 136 0.15 -17.51 10.50
CA LEU A 136 1.12 -16.85 11.37
C LEU A 136 1.33 -15.38 10.97
N LEU A 137 1.31 -14.49 11.97
CA LEU A 137 1.66 -13.08 11.77
C LEU A 137 3.16 -12.87 11.85
N GLU A 138 3.69 -12.10 10.89
CA GLU A 138 4.99 -11.46 11.00
C GLU A 138 4.75 -9.99 11.36
N HIS A 139 5.19 -9.59 12.56
CA HIS A 139 4.96 -8.26 13.13
C HIS A 139 5.89 -7.20 12.52
N LYS A 140 5.72 -6.98 11.23
CA LYS A 140 6.47 -6.10 10.35
C LYS A 140 5.49 -5.37 9.43
N MET A 141 5.74 -4.09 9.19
CA MET A 141 4.97 -3.25 8.26
C MET A 141 5.93 -2.57 7.29
N GLY A 142 5.55 -2.50 6.01
CA GLY A 142 6.36 -1.84 4.98
C GLY A 142 6.02 -0.37 4.81
N HIS A 143 6.95 0.40 4.26
CA HIS A 143 6.68 1.76 3.76
C HIS A 143 5.55 1.74 2.74
N LEU A 144 5.56 0.76 1.82
CA LEU A 144 4.47 0.52 0.88
C LEU A 144 3.11 0.44 1.57
N THR A 145 3.01 -0.26 2.70
CA THR A 145 1.75 -0.43 3.46
C THR A 145 1.19 0.88 4.01
N CYS A 146 1.99 1.94 4.10
CA CYS A 146 1.55 3.24 4.61
C CYS A 146 0.51 3.93 3.74
N PHE A 147 0.36 3.55 2.46
CA PHE A 147 -0.71 4.05 1.58
C PHE A 147 -2.11 3.75 2.17
N ALA A 148 -2.21 2.67 2.95
CA ALA A 148 -3.47 2.18 3.49
C ALA A 148 -4.15 3.20 4.41
N GLY A 149 -3.39 4.10 5.05
CA GLY A 149 -3.97 5.17 5.86
C GLY A 149 -4.87 6.09 5.03
N GLY A 150 -4.37 6.56 3.88
CA GLY A 150 -5.14 7.34 2.91
C GLY A 150 -6.28 6.54 2.29
N MET A 151 -6.06 5.26 1.97
CA MET A 151 -7.11 4.36 1.45
C MET A 151 -8.29 4.21 2.42
N PHE A 152 -8.02 3.92 3.70
CA PHE A 152 -9.08 3.79 4.71
C PHE A 152 -9.86 5.10 4.86
N ALA A 153 -9.15 6.23 4.97
CA ALA A 153 -9.79 7.53 5.09
C ALA A 153 -10.65 7.89 3.86
N LEU A 154 -10.14 7.64 2.66
CA LEU A 154 -10.88 7.88 1.40
C LEU A 154 -12.16 7.02 1.32
N GLY A 155 -12.10 5.78 1.83
CA GLY A 155 -13.23 4.86 1.87
C GLY A 155 -14.23 5.13 3.00
N ALA A 156 -14.04 6.16 3.83
CA ALA A 156 -14.91 6.41 4.98
C ALA A 156 -16.32 6.90 4.58
N ASP A 157 -16.43 7.78 3.58
CA ASP A 157 -17.71 8.33 3.11
C ASP A 157 -18.64 7.25 2.51
N GLY A 158 -18.04 6.20 1.92
CA GLY A 158 -18.78 5.08 1.35
C GLY A 158 -19.13 3.97 2.34
N ALA A 159 -18.59 4.03 3.55
CA ALA A 159 -18.75 2.99 4.54
C ALA A 159 -20.20 2.99 5.10
N PRO A 160 -20.66 1.88 5.71
CA PRO A 160 -21.84 1.92 6.55
C PRO A 160 -21.76 3.06 7.56
N SER A 161 -22.89 3.74 7.84
CA SER A 161 -22.90 5.00 8.61
C SER A 161 -22.32 4.87 10.02
N ASP A 162 -22.34 3.69 10.61
CA ASP A 162 -21.73 3.35 11.90
C ASP A 162 -20.21 3.18 11.85
N LYS A 163 -19.62 3.07 10.65
CA LYS A 163 -18.18 2.85 10.42
C LYS A 163 -17.44 4.04 9.81
N THR A 164 -18.13 5.10 9.38
CA THR A 164 -17.47 6.28 8.77
C THR A 164 -16.41 6.89 9.70
N GLY A 165 -16.77 7.15 10.97
CA GLY A 165 -15.81 7.69 11.95
C GLY A 165 -14.63 6.75 12.21
N HIS A 166 -14.91 5.44 12.26
CA HIS A 166 -13.92 4.39 12.49
C HIS A 166 -12.86 4.33 11.39
N HIS A 167 -13.24 4.40 10.11
CA HIS A 167 -12.26 4.39 9.00
C HIS A 167 -11.38 5.66 8.95
N ILE A 168 -11.94 6.83 9.31
CA ILE A 168 -11.13 8.06 9.44
C ILE A 168 -10.12 7.93 10.59
N GLU A 169 -10.54 7.42 11.74
CA GLU A 169 -9.65 7.19 12.89
C GLU A 169 -8.58 6.14 12.58
N LEU A 170 -8.95 5.04 11.91
CA LEU A 170 -8.00 4.03 11.46
C LEU A 170 -6.97 4.62 10.49
N GLY A 171 -7.41 5.46 9.54
CA GLY A 171 -6.52 6.19 8.66
C GLY A 171 -5.54 7.10 9.41
N ALA A 172 -6.03 7.83 10.43
CA ALA A 172 -5.21 8.68 11.29
C ALA A 172 -4.18 7.89 12.11
N GLU A 173 -4.56 6.72 12.63
CA GLU A 173 -3.70 5.85 13.42
C GLU A 173 -2.59 5.22 12.56
N ILE A 174 -2.90 4.79 11.32
CA ILE A 174 -1.89 4.34 10.36
C ILE A 174 -0.95 5.50 9.98
N ALA A 175 -1.49 6.69 9.71
CA ALA A 175 -0.69 7.88 9.42
C ALA A 175 0.28 8.20 10.57
N ARG A 176 -0.18 8.10 11.82
CA ARG A 176 0.64 8.29 13.02
C ARG A 176 1.76 7.26 13.12
N THR A 177 1.47 5.98 12.92
CA THR A 177 2.51 4.93 12.95
C THR A 177 3.56 5.10 11.85
N CYS A 178 3.13 5.50 10.65
CA CYS A 178 4.04 5.78 9.54
C CYS A 178 4.85 7.07 9.77
N HIS A 179 4.28 8.07 10.43
CA HIS A 179 5.04 9.23 10.88
C HIS A 179 6.10 8.87 11.92
N GLU A 180 5.76 8.02 12.89
CA GLU A 180 6.70 7.52 13.90
C GLU A 180 7.85 6.74 13.28
N SER A 181 7.62 6.01 12.18
CA SER A 181 8.71 5.32 11.48
C SER A 181 9.66 6.28 10.76
N TYR A 182 9.22 7.49 10.40
CA TYR A 182 10.06 8.58 9.92
C TYR A 182 10.79 9.27 11.08
N ASP A 183 10.05 9.65 12.12
CA ASP A 183 10.59 10.45 13.23
C ASP A 183 11.69 9.70 14.02
N ARG A 184 11.58 8.37 14.10
CA ARG A 184 12.56 7.51 14.79
C ARG A 184 13.85 7.27 14.00
N THR A 185 13.99 7.81 12.80
CA THR A 185 15.24 7.74 12.03
C THR A 185 16.08 9.00 12.20
N ARG A 186 17.37 8.88 11.88
CA ARG A 186 18.28 10.02 11.98
C ARG A 186 18.01 11.04 10.87
N MET A 187 17.65 10.55 9.67
CA MET A 187 17.42 11.38 8.49
C MET A 187 15.97 11.88 8.37
N LYS A 188 15.08 11.51 9.29
CA LYS A 188 13.65 11.86 9.26
C LYS A 188 12.91 11.39 7.99
N LEU A 189 13.42 10.31 7.40
CA LEU A 189 12.82 9.53 6.33
C LEU A 189 12.69 8.09 6.80
N GLY A 190 11.55 7.44 6.54
CA GLY A 190 11.26 6.10 7.04
C GLY A 190 11.98 4.99 6.27
N PRO A 191 12.28 3.86 6.92
CA PRO A 191 12.86 2.68 6.26
C PRO A 191 11.82 1.94 5.40
N GLU A 192 12.28 1.10 4.47
CA GLU A 192 11.41 0.25 3.63
C GLU A 192 10.51 -0.68 4.45
N ALA A 193 11.01 -1.21 5.58
CA ALA A 193 10.20 -1.99 6.50
C ALA A 193 10.61 -1.75 7.95
N PHE A 194 9.65 -1.77 8.85
CA PHE A 194 9.82 -1.55 10.28
C PHE A 194 9.04 -2.58 11.11
N ARG A 195 9.53 -2.84 12.32
CA ARG A 195 9.06 -3.95 13.18
C ARG A 195 8.41 -3.50 14.48
N PHE A 196 7.64 -4.41 15.05
CA PHE A 196 6.90 -4.27 16.31
C PHE A 196 7.12 -5.47 17.25
N ASP A 197 8.19 -6.23 17.01
CA ASP A 197 8.65 -7.36 17.80
C ASP A 197 10.09 -7.13 18.28
N GLY A 198 10.63 -8.03 19.11
CA GLY A 198 12.04 -7.98 19.51
C GLY A 198 12.44 -6.75 20.35
N GLY A 199 11.47 -6.11 21.02
CA GLY A 199 11.70 -4.92 21.85
C GLY A 199 11.85 -3.62 21.08
N VAL A 200 11.53 -3.61 19.78
CA VAL A 200 11.54 -2.40 18.95
C VAL A 200 10.14 -2.08 18.44
N GLU A 201 9.89 -0.80 18.17
CA GLU A 201 8.66 -0.34 17.55
C GLU A 201 8.99 0.67 16.46
N ALA A 202 8.38 0.52 15.29
CA ALA A 202 8.50 1.42 14.15
C ALA A 202 9.95 1.72 13.70
N ILE A 203 10.87 0.77 13.86
CA ILE A 203 12.23 0.86 13.29
C ILE A 203 12.62 -0.42 12.54
N ALA A 204 13.54 -0.30 11.59
CA ALA A 204 14.12 -1.43 10.88
C ALA A 204 15.24 -2.09 11.70
N THR A 205 15.28 -3.43 11.72
CA THR A 205 16.36 -4.19 12.37
C THR A 205 17.30 -4.84 11.37
N ARG A 206 16.84 -5.13 10.15
CA ARG A 206 17.65 -5.76 9.10
C ARG A 206 18.30 -4.72 8.21
N GLN A 207 19.59 -4.88 7.93
CA GLN A 207 20.35 -3.90 7.15
C GLN A 207 19.76 -3.63 5.75
N ASN A 208 19.21 -4.67 5.11
CA ASN A 208 18.60 -4.58 3.79
C ASN A 208 17.15 -4.04 3.79
N GLU A 209 16.62 -3.64 4.95
CA GLU A 209 15.28 -3.03 5.09
C GLU A 209 15.36 -1.55 5.50
N LYS A 210 16.57 -1.01 5.76
CA LYS A 210 16.82 0.36 6.26
C LYS A 210 16.82 1.44 5.20
N TYR A 211 16.63 1.09 3.93
CA TYR A 211 16.74 2.04 2.83
C TYR A 211 15.47 2.87 2.65
N TYR A 212 15.59 4.00 1.97
CA TYR A 212 14.50 4.87 1.51
C TYR A 212 14.74 5.25 0.05
N ILE A 213 13.86 4.83 -0.86
CA ILE A 213 14.02 5.05 -2.31
C ILE A 213 13.08 6.13 -2.86
N LEU A 214 12.93 7.25 -2.15
CA LEU A 214 12.10 8.39 -2.57
C LEU A 214 10.59 8.09 -2.64
N ARG A 215 10.14 7.08 -1.88
CA ARG A 215 8.78 6.57 -1.90
C ARG A 215 7.72 7.59 -1.44
N PRO A 216 6.50 7.54 -2.00
CA PRO A 216 5.45 8.53 -1.73
C PRO A 216 4.47 8.15 -0.61
N GLU A 217 4.34 6.87 -0.22
CA GLU A 217 3.07 6.38 0.37
C GLU A 217 2.72 7.01 1.75
N VAL A 218 3.73 7.45 2.51
CA VAL A 218 3.50 8.20 3.76
C VAL A 218 2.95 9.60 3.48
N ILE A 219 3.54 10.32 2.52
CA ILE A 219 3.10 11.65 2.10
C ILE A 219 1.74 11.58 1.40
N GLU A 220 1.48 10.53 0.61
CA GLU A 220 0.16 10.26 0.03
C GLU A 220 -0.91 10.16 1.13
N THR A 221 -0.65 9.39 2.18
CA THR A 221 -1.56 9.30 3.32
C THR A 221 -1.74 10.65 4.00
N TYR A 222 -0.69 11.45 4.20
CA TYR A 222 -0.84 12.81 4.75
C TYR A 222 -1.72 13.70 3.88
N MET A 223 -1.64 13.58 2.55
CA MET A 223 -2.48 14.34 1.62
C MET A 223 -3.97 14.02 1.82
N TYR A 224 -4.35 12.74 1.84
CA TYR A 224 -5.73 12.34 2.11
C TYR A 224 -6.19 12.77 3.50
N MET A 225 -5.38 12.53 4.53
CA MET A 225 -5.72 12.90 5.90
C MET A 225 -5.90 14.41 6.05
N TRP A 226 -5.03 15.24 5.44
CA TRP A 226 -5.20 16.69 5.41
C TRP A 226 -6.50 17.08 4.71
N ARG A 227 -6.77 16.56 3.51
CA ARG A 227 -7.97 16.95 2.74
C ARG A 227 -9.28 16.56 3.42
N LEU A 228 -9.29 15.44 4.12
CA LEU A 228 -10.50 14.90 4.75
C LEU A 228 -10.74 15.44 6.17
N THR A 229 -9.69 15.86 6.88
CA THR A 229 -9.80 16.30 8.28
C THR A 229 -9.45 17.77 8.51
N HIS A 230 -8.64 18.36 7.63
CA HIS A 230 -8.02 19.68 7.80
C HIS A 230 -7.22 19.84 9.10
N ASP A 231 -6.76 18.73 9.70
CA ASP A 231 -5.87 18.78 10.86
C ASP A 231 -4.49 19.28 10.42
N PRO A 232 -4.01 20.44 10.93
CA PRO A 232 -2.78 21.07 10.49
C PRO A 232 -1.53 20.21 10.70
N LYS A 233 -1.57 19.20 11.59
CA LYS A 233 -0.41 18.31 11.81
C LYS A 233 0.02 17.58 10.54
N TYR A 234 -0.90 17.23 9.65
CA TYR A 234 -0.56 16.52 8.40
C TYR A 234 0.22 17.39 7.42
N ARG A 235 -0.02 18.72 7.44
CA ARG A 235 0.82 19.67 6.69
C ARG A 235 2.19 19.84 7.34
N GLN A 236 2.24 19.86 8.67
CA GLN A 236 3.49 19.94 9.41
C GLN A 236 4.37 18.71 9.15
N TRP A 237 3.83 17.49 9.24
CA TRP A 237 4.54 16.26 8.94
C TRP A 237 4.97 16.17 7.47
N GLY A 238 4.15 16.66 6.55
CA GLY A 238 4.54 16.81 5.14
C GLY A 238 5.72 17.76 4.96
N TRP A 239 5.75 18.88 5.69
CA TRP A 239 6.86 19.84 5.65
C TRP A 239 8.15 19.26 6.25
N GLU A 240 8.07 18.53 7.35
CA GLU A 240 9.21 17.82 7.94
C GLU A 240 9.83 16.83 6.94
N ALA A 241 9.02 16.12 6.16
CA ALA A 241 9.51 15.25 5.09
C ALA A 241 10.17 16.04 3.94
N VAL A 242 9.65 17.23 3.59
CA VAL A 242 10.29 18.11 2.59
C VAL A 242 11.67 18.56 3.08
N GLU A 243 11.79 19.01 4.34
CA GLU A 243 13.07 19.42 4.92
C GLU A 243 14.08 18.25 4.93
N ALA A 244 13.61 17.03 5.22
CA ALA A 244 14.42 15.83 5.18
C ALA A 244 14.89 15.48 3.76
N LEU A 245 13.99 15.55 2.76
CA LEU A 245 14.32 15.34 1.34
C LEU A 245 15.36 16.35 0.83
N GLU A 246 15.17 17.64 1.12
CA GLU A 246 16.11 18.70 0.74
C GLU A 246 17.49 18.51 1.37
N LYS A 247 17.52 18.04 2.62
CA LYS A 247 18.77 17.87 3.36
C LYS A 247 19.53 16.61 2.99
N HIS A 248 18.84 15.50 2.79
CA HIS A 248 19.46 14.18 2.72
C HIS A 248 19.37 13.53 1.34
N CYS A 249 18.35 13.84 0.52
CA CYS A 249 18.17 13.20 -0.79
C CYS A 249 18.63 14.08 -1.95
N ARG A 250 18.59 15.41 -1.80
CA ARG A 250 19.00 16.35 -2.85
C ARG A 250 20.50 16.28 -3.10
N VAL A 251 20.87 16.18 -4.36
CA VAL A 251 22.24 16.21 -4.89
C VAL A 251 22.32 17.20 -6.05
N ASP A 252 23.52 17.52 -6.54
CA ASP A 252 23.70 18.49 -7.64
C ASP A 252 22.89 18.14 -8.91
N GLY A 253 22.71 16.83 -9.17
CA GLY A 253 22.02 16.31 -10.36
C GLY A 253 20.53 15.98 -10.17
N GLY A 254 19.94 16.21 -8.99
CA GLY A 254 18.55 15.83 -8.70
C GLY A 254 18.35 15.31 -7.27
N TYR A 255 17.65 14.19 -7.13
CA TYR A 255 17.42 13.50 -5.86
C TYR A 255 17.79 12.01 -5.97
N SER A 256 18.42 11.45 -4.94
CA SER A 256 18.76 10.03 -4.85
C SER A 256 18.21 9.42 -3.56
N GLY A 257 17.82 8.14 -3.64
CA GLY A 257 17.49 7.34 -2.48
C GLY A 257 18.68 7.14 -1.55
N ILE A 258 18.39 6.63 -0.34
CA ILE A 258 19.32 6.44 0.76
C ILE A 258 19.35 4.97 1.15
N ARG A 259 20.54 4.37 1.27
CA ARG A 259 20.69 2.95 1.64
C ARG A 259 20.44 2.65 3.13
N ASP A 260 20.64 3.63 4.01
CA ASP A 260 20.42 3.48 5.45
C ASP A 260 20.04 4.81 6.10
N VAL A 261 18.77 4.97 6.46
CA VAL A 261 18.19 6.18 7.07
C VAL A 261 18.60 6.42 8.53
N TYR A 262 19.31 5.47 9.15
CA TYR A 262 19.80 5.58 10.53
C TYR A 262 21.25 6.05 10.62
N ASN A 263 21.97 6.09 9.48
CA ASN A 263 23.38 6.43 9.46
C ASN A 263 23.67 7.92 9.68
N ASN A 264 24.91 8.21 10.07
CA ASN A 264 25.38 9.57 10.33
C ASN A 264 25.63 10.39 9.06
N HIS A 265 25.90 9.69 7.96
CA HIS A 265 26.23 10.24 6.66
C HIS A 265 25.38 9.55 5.60
N GLU A 266 25.01 10.30 4.58
CA GLU A 266 24.21 9.86 3.45
C GLU A 266 24.96 8.78 2.66
N SER A 267 24.26 7.71 2.31
CA SER A 267 24.75 6.72 1.34
C SER A 267 23.74 6.63 0.21
N HIS A 268 24.01 7.39 -0.85
CA HIS A 268 23.13 7.52 -2.01
C HIS A 268 23.11 6.25 -2.86
N ASP A 269 21.92 5.81 -3.25
CA ASP A 269 21.72 4.68 -4.17
C ASP A 269 22.01 5.00 -5.64
N ASP A 270 22.16 6.29 -5.96
CA ASP A 270 22.38 6.87 -7.30
C ASP A 270 21.21 6.63 -8.27
N VAL A 271 19.98 6.62 -7.74
CA VAL A 271 18.76 6.47 -8.56
C VAL A 271 17.72 7.54 -8.20
N GLN A 272 17.34 8.33 -9.20
CA GLN A 272 16.14 9.16 -9.13
C GLN A 272 14.94 8.40 -9.70
N GLN A 273 14.07 7.91 -8.83
CA GLN A 273 12.90 7.14 -9.21
C GLN A 273 11.89 8.03 -9.94
N SER A 274 11.28 7.54 -11.03
CA SER A 274 10.27 8.34 -11.76
C SER A 274 9.05 8.66 -10.89
N PHE A 275 8.70 7.78 -9.95
CA PHE A 275 7.60 7.99 -9.01
C PHE A 275 7.87 9.12 -8.01
N PHE A 276 9.12 9.53 -7.80
CA PHE A 276 9.40 10.73 -7.01
C PHE A 276 8.75 11.98 -7.64
N LEU A 277 8.85 12.09 -8.97
CA LEU A 277 8.27 13.21 -9.70
C LEU A 277 6.76 13.03 -9.89
N SER A 278 6.30 11.81 -10.17
CA SER A 278 4.87 11.58 -10.44
C SER A 278 4.02 11.48 -9.18
N GLU A 279 4.59 11.22 -8.01
CA GLU A 279 3.82 10.97 -6.79
C GLU A 279 4.31 11.82 -5.63
N THR A 280 5.58 11.68 -5.21
CA THR A 280 6.09 12.35 -4.01
C THR A 280 6.00 13.88 -4.08
N LEU A 281 6.25 14.48 -5.25
CA LEU A 281 6.19 15.93 -5.46
C LEU A 281 4.81 16.49 -5.86
N LYS A 282 3.83 15.64 -6.20
CA LYS A 282 2.52 16.08 -6.72
C LYS A 282 1.52 16.35 -5.59
#